data_AF-A0A7D9JFS3-F1
#
_entry.id   AF-A0A7D9JFS3-F1
#
_cell.length_a   1.000
_cell.length_b   1.000
_cell.length_c   1.000
_cell.angle_alpha   90.00
_cell.angle_beta   90.00
_cell.angle_gamma   90.00
#
_symmetry.space_group_name_H-M   'P 1'
#
loop_
_entity.id
_entity.type
_entity.pdbx_description
1 polymer ?
#
loop_
_entity_poly.entity_id
_entity_poly.type
_entity_poly.pdbx_seq_one_letter_code
_entity_poly.pdbx_strand_id
1 'polypeptide(L)'
;MEDDNTQLNADEFETSIINDALITDKDCIKELNKRVDATGQFFIVARRGSNLSRCLSLWQREAKRNKADKTLRVHFTGEDGIDRGAMAKEFLQNIITDMGNSIFPDGSPVDSTHNVQKGYFQSCGEVVAVSLAQGSPPPCFLHECVYRTMVDANTDFMSLDDNDITPAEKIHLENVVSDLRSNSSAIIEHGYTGKIDQEHIVDIRRSIVVSIVSKRQL
;
A
#
# COMPACT_ATOMS: atom_id res chain seq x y z
N MET A 1 26.74 8.99 -63.44
CA MET A 1 27.26 8.12 -62.37
C MET A 1 27.42 9.04 -61.18
N GLU A 2 26.32 9.20 -60.44
CA GLU A 2 26.28 9.92 -59.18
C GLU A 2 25.81 8.89 -58.17
N ASP A 3 26.71 8.55 -57.25
CA ASP A 3 26.43 7.70 -56.11
C ASP A 3 25.67 8.53 -55.08
N ASP A 4 24.38 8.23 -54.89
CA ASP A 4 23.56 8.80 -53.82
C ASP A 4 23.76 7.96 -52.56
N ASN A 5 24.53 8.53 -51.64
CA ASN A 5 24.88 7.96 -50.34
C ASN A 5 23.73 8.23 -49.35
N THR A 6 22.69 7.41 -49.37
CA THR A 6 21.66 7.44 -48.32
C THR A 6 22.16 6.67 -47.10
N GLN A 7 22.93 7.36 -46.24
CA GLN A 7 23.08 6.96 -44.84
C GLN A 7 21.70 7.05 -44.19
N LEU A 8 21.08 5.90 -43.94
CA LEU A 8 19.92 5.76 -43.07
C LEU A 8 20.34 6.20 -41.66
N ASN A 9 19.89 7.38 -41.24
CA ASN A 9 20.03 7.86 -39.87
C ASN A 9 19.20 6.95 -38.95
N ALA A 10 19.88 6.31 -37.99
CA ALA A 10 19.26 5.48 -36.95
C ALA A 10 18.34 6.28 -36.01
N ASP A 11 18.36 7.61 -36.09
CA ASP A 11 17.55 8.51 -35.26
C ASP A 11 16.07 8.61 -35.72
N GLU A 12 15.72 8.15 -36.93
CA GLU A 12 14.33 8.17 -37.41
C GLU A 12 13.50 6.96 -36.98
N PHE A 13 14.13 5.92 -36.39
CA PHE A 13 13.41 4.76 -35.83
C PHE A 13 13.11 4.90 -34.34
N GLU A 14 13.86 5.71 -33.59
CA GLU A 14 13.61 5.97 -32.17
C GLU A 14 12.55 7.06 -31.92
N THR A 15 12.19 7.84 -32.95
CA THR A 15 11.28 8.99 -32.80
C THR A 15 9.80 8.65 -33.09
N SER A 16 9.41 7.37 -33.20
CA SER A 16 8.03 6.98 -33.58
C SER A 16 7.17 6.29 -32.51
N ILE A 17 7.61 6.17 -31.26
CA ILE A 17 6.79 5.56 -30.18
C ILE A 17 6.86 6.38 -28.89
N ILE A 18 6.56 7.67 -28.97
CA ILE A 18 6.07 8.43 -27.81
C ILE A 18 4.84 9.20 -28.26
N ASN A 19 3.78 8.46 -28.59
CA ASN A 19 2.43 8.99 -28.45
C ASN A 19 2.12 8.99 -26.95
N ASP A 20 2.65 9.99 -26.24
CA ASP A 20 2.27 10.32 -24.86
C ASP A 20 0.83 10.86 -24.86
N ALA A 21 -0.13 9.96 -25.08
CA ALA A 21 -1.43 10.16 -24.49
C ALA A 21 -1.22 10.05 -22.97
N LEU A 22 -1.25 11.19 -22.27
CA LEU A 22 -1.28 11.27 -20.81
C LEU A 22 -2.24 10.19 -20.28
N ILE A 23 -1.69 9.12 -19.71
CA ILE A 23 -2.49 8.05 -19.11
C ILE A 23 -3.22 8.69 -17.92
N THR A 24 -4.55 8.71 -17.98
CA THR A 24 -5.34 9.26 -16.88
C THR A 24 -5.62 8.18 -15.83
N ASP A 25 -5.96 8.59 -14.60
CA ASP A 25 -6.42 7.66 -13.55
C ASP A 25 -7.58 6.78 -14.03
N LYS A 26 -8.45 7.33 -14.88
CA LYS A 26 -9.57 6.59 -15.47
C LYS A 26 -9.10 5.49 -16.40
N ASP A 27 -8.02 5.70 -17.13
CA ASP A 27 -7.48 4.69 -18.04
C ASP A 27 -6.78 3.57 -17.25
N CYS A 28 -6.06 3.92 -16.18
CA CYS A 28 -5.54 2.94 -15.21
C CYS A 28 -6.66 2.06 -14.64
N ILE A 29 -7.76 2.65 -14.15
CA ILE A 29 -8.90 1.91 -13.59
C ILE A 29 -9.56 1.02 -14.65
N LYS A 30 -9.72 1.49 -15.90
CA LYS A 30 -10.25 0.67 -16.99
C LYS A 30 -9.36 -0.55 -17.27
N GLU A 31 -8.04 -0.38 -17.27
CA GLU A 31 -7.11 -1.50 -17.46
C GLU A 31 -7.16 -2.50 -16.30
N LEU A 32 -7.28 -2.02 -15.05
CA LEU A 32 -7.50 -2.90 -13.90
C LEU A 32 -8.81 -3.68 -14.02
N ASN A 33 -9.89 -3.01 -14.46
CA ASN A 33 -11.19 -3.65 -14.62
C ASN A 33 -11.19 -4.78 -15.65
N LYS A 34 -10.45 -4.63 -16.75
CA LYS A 34 -10.29 -5.68 -17.77
C LYS A 34 -9.64 -6.96 -17.24
N ARG A 35 -8.89 -6.88 -16.13
CA ARG A 35 -8.23 -8.03 -15.50
C ARG A 35 -9.14 -8.83 -14.56
N VAL A 36 -10.37 -8.36 -14.33
CA VAL A 36 -11.33 -9.07 -13.47
C VAL A 36 -11.87 -10.29 -14.21
N ASP A 37 -11.68 -11.47 -13.63
CA ASP A 37 -12.22 -12.72 -14.15
C ASP A 37 -13.74 -12.79 -13.89
N ALA A 38 -14.51 -12.72 -14.97
CA ALA A 38 -15.97 -12.81 -14.97
C ALA A 38 -16.49 -14.26 -15.07
N THR A 39 -15.62 -15.25 -15.26
CA THR A 39 -16.02 -16.67 -15.42
C THR A 39 -16.36 -17.36 -14.09
N GLY A 40 -15.97 -16.75 -12.97
CA GLY A 40 -16.22 -17.26 -11.64
C GLY A 40 -16.56 -16.17 -10.62
N GLN A 41 -16.57 -16.56 -9.34
CA GLN A 41 -16.81 -15.64 -8.24
C GLN A 41 -15.80 -15.86 -7.12
N PHE A 42 -15.43 -14.76 -6.47
CA PHE A 42 -14.81 -14.73 -5.16
C PHE A 42 -15.92 -14.48 -4.14
N PHE A 43 -16.42 -15.54 -3.49
CA PHE A 43 -17.67 -15.47 -2.74
C PHE A 43 -17.45 -15.43 -1.23
N ILE A 44 -17.88 -14.34 -0.59
CA ILE A 44 -17.78 -14.13 0.85
C ILE A 44 -19.18 -14.13 1.48
N VAL A 45 -19.33 -14.93 2.53
CA VAL A 45 -20.47 -14.85 3.44
C VAL A 45 -20.02 -14.18 4.73
N ALA A 46 -20.58 -13.00 5.01
CA ALA A 46 -20.22 -12.15 6.14
C ALA A 46 -21.43 -11.80 7.00
N ARG A 47 -21.20 -11.32 8.22
CA ARG A 47 -22.23 -10.69 9.06
C ARG A 47 -21.96 -9.18 9.10
N ARG A 48 -22.99 -8.35 9.03
CA ARG A 48 -22.85 -6.90 9.25
C ARG A 48 -22.22 -6.61 10.61
N GLY A 49 -21.35 -5.62 10.67
CA GLY A 49 -20.61 -5.26 11.89
C GLY A 49 -19.56 -6.29 12.33
N SER A 50 -19.19 -7.24 11.47
CA SER A 50 -18.02 -8.09 11.74
C SER A 50 -16.77 -7.22 11.83
N ASN A 51 -15.92 -7.47 12.82
CA ASN A 51 -14.65 -6.75 12.94
C ASN A 51 -13.68 -7.11 11.80
N LEU A 52 -12.67 -6.26 11.62
CA LEU A 52 -11.68 -6.40 10.55
C LEU A 52 -11.01 -7.77 10.52
N SER A 53 -10.53 -8.27 11.66
CA SER A 53 -9.83 -9.57 11.71
C SER A 53 -10.71 -10.73 11.26
N ARG A 54 -12.02 -10.68 11.57
CA ARG A 54 -13.00 -11.66 11.09
C ARG A 54 -13.22 -11.54 9.58
N CYS A 55 -13.30 -10.32 9.05
CA CYS A 55 -13.45 -10.06 7.62
C CYS A 55 -12.22 -10.52 6.82
N LEU A 56 -11.01 -10.19 7.28
CA LEU A 56 -9.76 -10.67 6.68
C LEU A 56 -9.64 -12.20 6.74
N SER A 57 -10.11 -12.83 7.84
CA SER A 57 -10.13 -14.30 7.92
C SER A 57 -11.11 -14.94 6.92
N LEU A 58 -12.24 -14.28 6.61
CA LEU A 58 -13.14 -14.73 5.52
C LEU A 58 -12.44 -14.61 4.17
N TRP A 59 -11.82 -13.46 3.94
CA TRP A 59 -11.09 -13.16 2.72
C TRP A 59 -10.02 -14.21 2.44
N GLN A 60 -9.12 -14.43 3.39
CA GLN A 60 -8.03 -15.40 3.29
C GLN A 60 -8.53 -16.83 3.04
N ARG A 61 -9.66 -17.21 3.65
CA ARG A 61 -10.25 -18.53 3.43
C ARG A 61 -10.77 -18.68 2.00
N GLU A 62 -11.34 -17.62 1.44
CA GLU A 62 -11.79 -17.63 0.05
C GLU A 62 -10.61 -17.56 -0.93
N ALA A 63 -9.58 -16.75 -0.64
CA ALA A 63 -8.34 -16.66 -1.41
C ALA A 63 -7.58 -17.98 -1.55
N LYS A 64 -7.71 -18.88 -0.56
CA LYS A 64 -7.15 -20.24 -0.64
C LYS A 64 -7.84 -21.15 -1.67
N ARG A 65 -9.08 -20.84 -2.04
CA ARG A 65 -9.92 -21.66 -2.92
C ARG A 65 -10.10 -21.04 -4.30
N ASN A 66 -10.13 -19.71 -4.33
CA ASN A 66 -10.39 -18.90 -5.52
C ASN A 66 -9.41 -17.75 -5.55
N LYS A 67 -8.89 -17.43 -6.74
CA LYS A 67 -8.08 -16.23 -6.94
C LYS A 67 -8.92 -14.97 -6.74
N ALA A 68 -8.32 -13.95 -6.13
CA ALA A 68 -8.96 -12.66 -5.87
C ALA A 68 -9.17 -11.81 -7.15
N ASP A 69 -8.67 -12.25 -8.30
CA ASP A 69 -8.97 -11.63 -9.60
C ASP A 69 -10.41 -11.87 -10.07
N LYS A 70 -11.13 -12.82 -9.46
CA LYS A 70 -12.54 -13.10 -9.76
C LYS A 70 -13.47 -11.99 -9.26
N THR A 71 -14.65 -11.89 -9.88
CA THR A 71 -15.71 -10.97 -9.45
C THR A 71 -16.10 -11.22 -7.99
N LEU A 72 -16.01 -10.20 -7.15
CA LEU A 72 -16.39 -10.27 -5.74
C LEU A 72 -17.90 -10.36 -5.59
N ARG A 73 -18.35 -11.33 -4.79
CA ARG A 73 -19.75 -11.50 -4.43
C ARG A 73 -19.85 -11.63 -2.92
N VAL A 74 -20.71 -10.81 -2.31
CA VAL A 74 -20.92 -10.81 -0.86
C VAL A 74 -22.36 -11.14 -0.55
N HIS A 75 -22.56 -11.99 0.45
CA HIS A 75 -23.85 -12.26 1.07
C HIS A 75 -23.77 -11.99 2.56
N PHE A 76 -24.67 -11.13 3.06
CA PHE A 76 -24.82 -10.90 4.49
C PHE A 76 -25.78 -11.92 5.11
N THR A 77 -25.32 -12.67 6.10
CA THR A 77 -26.13 -13.69 6.78
C THR A 77 -27.38 -13.08 7.40
N GLY A 78 -28.54 -13.67 7.09
CA GLY A 78 -29.84 -13.23 7.60
C GLY A 78 -30.55 -12.20 6.74
N GLU A 79 -30.00 -11.87 5.56
CA GLU A 79 -30.56 -10.89 4.64
C GLU A 79 -30.83 -11.51 3.26
N ASP A 80 -32.01 -11.25 2.71
CA ASP A 80 -32.32 -11.58 1.34
C ASP A 80 -31.60 -10.60 0.41
N GLY A 81 -30.56 -11.08 -0.26
CA GLY A 81 -29.67 -10.26 -1.09
C GLY A 81 -30.32 -9.80 -2.38
N ILE A 82 -30.98 -8.63 -2.35
CA ILE A 82 -31.68 -8.05 -3.51
C ILE A 82 -30.69 -7.48 -4.55
N ASP A 83 -29.70 -6.69 -4.11
CA ASP A 83 -28.65 -6.14 -4.99
C ASP A 83 -27.27 -6.67 -4.61
N ARG A 84 -26.82 -7.65 -5.38
CA ARG A 84 -25.53 -8.32 -5.19
C ARG A 84 -24.33 -7.42 -5.43
N GLY A 85 -24.47 -6.37 -6.25
CA GLY A 85 -23.41 -5.39 -6.50
C GLY A 85 -23.26 -4.41 -5.34
N ALA A 86 -24.39 -3.94 -4.79
CA ALA A 86 -24.39 -3.04 -3.64
C ALA A 86 -23.75 -3.70 -2.40
N MET A 87 -24.02 -4.98 -2.12
CA MET A 87 -23.44 -5.68 -0.98
C MET A 87 -21.90 -5.79 -1.04
N ALA A 88 -21.34 -6.01 -2.24
CA ALA A 88 -19.88 -6.07 -2.42
C ALA A 88 -19.23 -4.71 -2.17
N LYS A 89 -19.83 -3.63 -2.70
CA LYS A 89 -19.35 -2.26 -2.47
C LYS A 89 -19.41 -1.88 -1.00
N GLU A 90 -20.51 -2.22 -0.32
CA GLU A 90 -20.66 -1.94 1.11
C GLU A 90 -19.63 -2.70 1.96
N PHE A 91 -19.41 -3.98 1.68
CA PHE A 91 -18.39 -4.77 2.35
C PHE A 91 -16.99 -4.18 2.17
N LEU A 92 -16.64 -3.80 0.93
CA LEU A 92 -15.35 -3.17 0.62
C LEU A 92 -15.20 -1.79 1.28
N GLN A 93 -16.25 -0.97 1.28
CA GLN A 93 -16.24 0.33 1.95
C GLN A 93 -15.95 0.18 3.45
N ASN A 94 -16.62 -0.77 4.12
CA ASN A 94 -16.44 -0.98 5.55
C ASN A 94 -15.04 -1.51 5.88
N ILE A 95 -14.57 -2.52 5.15
CA ILE A 95 -13.26 -3.12 5.43
C ILE A 95 -12.11 -2.13 5.15
N ILE A 96 -12.21 -1.30 4.10
CA ILE A 96 -11.21 -0.28 3.77
C ILE A 96 -11.15 0.79 4.87
N THR A 97 -12.31 1.23 5.38
CA THR A 97 -12.36 2.15 6.52
C THR A 97 -11.71 1.53 7.76
N ASP A 98 -12.05 0.28 8.08
CA ASP A 98 -11.48 -0.42 9.23
C ASP A 98 -9.96 -0.64 9.11
N MET A 99 -9.48 -0.91 7.89
CA MET A 99 -8.05 -1.01 7.57
C MET A 99 -7.32 0.29 7.88
N GLY A 100 -7.85 1.43 7.44
CA GLY A 100 -7.28 2.75 7.74
C GLY A 100 -7.23 3.03 9.25
N ASN A 101 -8.22 2.56 10.01
CA ASN A 101 -8.26 2.76 11.46
C ASN A 101 -7.34 1.82 12.26
N SER A 102 -7.12 0.59 11.78
CA SER A 102 -6.52 -0.49 12.59
C SER A 102 -5.17 -0.99 12.09
N ILE A 103 -4.95 -0.97 10.77
CA ILE A 103 -3.74 -1.52 10.13
C ILE A 103 -2.86 -0.38 9.61
N PHE A 104 -3.47 0.72 9.18
CA PHE A 104 -2.77 1.88 8.63
C PHE A 104 -3.15 3.21 9.33
N PRO A 105 -3.15 3.26 10.69
CA PRO A 105 -3.47 4.48 11.41
C PRO A 105 -2.47 5.58 11.00
N ASP A 106 -2.97 6.82 10.93
CA ASP A 106 -2.19 8.00 10.53
C ASP A 106 -1.51 7.86 9.15
N GLY A 107 -2.03 6.95 8.32
CA GLY A 107 -1.61 6.72 6.95
C GLY A 107 -0.32 5.95 6.76
N SER A 108 0.14 5.21 7.79
CA SER A 108 1.33 4.34 7.74
C SER A 108 1.01 2.96 8.32
N PRO A 109 1.58 1.85 7.80
CA PRO A 109 1.37 0.53 8.38
C PRO A 109 1.86 0.47 9.83
N VAL A 110 1.10 -0.22 10.70
CA VAL A 110 1.56 -0.52 12.06
C VAL A 110 2.75 -1.47 12.06
N ASP A 111 3.71 -1.24 12.96
CA ASP A 111 4.79 -2.20 13.23
C ASP A 111 4.25 -3.39 14.03
N SER A 112 3.75 -4.40 13.32
CA SER A 112 3.08 -5.56 13.93
C SER A 112 3.50 -6.87 13.27
N THR A 113 4.41 -7.57 13.94
CA THR A 113 4.79 -8.95 13.59
C THR A 113 3.60 -9.90 13.65
N HIS A 114 2.58 -9.62 14.47
CA HIS A 114 1.32 -10.36 14.47
C HIS A 114 0.58 -10.23 13.14
N ASN A 115 0.44 -9.01 12.61
CA ASN A 115 -0.22 -8.77 11.33
C ASN A 115 0.55 -9.39 10.16
N VAL A 116 1.90 -9.36 10.22
CA VAL A 116 2.79 -10.06 9.28
C VAL A 116 2.51 -11.56 9.31
N GLN A 117 2.59 -12.20 10.48
CA GLN A 117 2.37 -13.65 10.63
C GLN A 117 0.96 -14.09 10.22
N LYS A 118 -0.04 -13.24 10.45
CA LYS A 118 -1.42 -13.50 10.02
C LYS A 118 -1.64 -13.26 8.52
N GLY A 119 -0.69 -12.68 7.80
CA GLY A 119 -0.84 -12.33 6.39
C GLY A 119 -1.87 -11.21 6.15
N TYR A 120 -2.07 -10.34 7.14
CA TYR A 120 -3.07 -9.27 7.06
C TYR A 120 -2.67 -8.18 6.08
N PHE A 121 -1.40 -7.80 5.99
CA PHE A 121 -0.92 -6.83 4.99
C PHE A 121 -1.15 -7.32 3.56
N GLN A 122 -0.85 -8.58 3.27
CA GLN A 122 -1.16 -9.20 1.98
C GLN A 122 -2.67 -9.15 1.69
N SER A 123 -3.49 -9.53 2.66
CA SER A 123 -4.95 -9.53 2.50
C SER A 123 -5.49 -8.11 2.27
N CYS A 124 -4.93 -7.11 2.95
CA CYS A 124 -5.23 -5.70 2.72
C CYS A 124 -4.90 -5.26 1.29
N GLY A 125 -3.72 -5.66 0.78
CA GLY A 125 -3.33 -5.40 -0.61
C GLY A 125 -4.29 -6.03 -1.63
N GLU A 126 -4.70 -7.28 -1.39
CA GLU A 126 -5.70 -7.96 -2.23
C GLU A 126 -7.07 -7.25 -2.20
N VAL A 127 -7.54 -6.85 -1.01
CA VAL A 127 -8.79 -6.09 -0.84
C VAL A 127 -8.74 -4.76 -1.59
N VAL A 128 -7.64 -4.02 -1.47
CA VAL A 128 -7.43 -2.75 -2.19
C VAL A 128 -7.42 -2.99 -3.70
N ALA A 129 -6.69 -3.99 -4.18
CA ALA A 129 -6.63 -4.32 -5.60
C ALA A 129 -8.01 -4.67 -6.17
N VAL A 130 -8.79 -5.48 -5.46
CA VAL A 130 -10.18 -5.81 -5.82
C VAL A 130 -11.06 -4.56 -5.83
N SER A 131 -10.91 -3.69 -4.82
CA SER A 131 -11.69 -2.47 -4.74
C SER A 131 -11.47 -1.56 -5.93
N LEU A 132 -10.19 -1.32 -6.29
CA LEU A 132 -9.81 -0.52 -7.45
C LEU A 132 -10.29 -1.15 -8.76
N ALA A 133 -10.07 -2.46 -8.96
CA ALA A 133 -10.43 -3.13 -10.20
C ALA A 133 -11.94 -3.26 -10.42
N GLN A 134 -12.73 -3.33 -9.33
CA GLN A 134 -14.19 -3.57 -9.39
C GLN A 134 -15.02 -2.31 -9.09
N GLY A 135 -14.40 -1.13 -9.09
CA GLY A 135 -15.10 0.16 -8.98
C GLY A 135 -15.71 0.44 -7.60
N SER A 136 -15.04 -0.05 -6.56
CA SER A 136 -15.30 0.27 -5.15
C SER A 136 -14.31 1.35 -4.67
N PRO A 137 -14.46 1.90 -3.45
CA PRO A 137 -13.66 3.03 -2.99
C PRO A 137 -12.14 2.73 -2.98
N PRO A 138 -11.28 3.67 -3.40
CA PRO A 138 -9.84 3.54 -3.24
C PRO A 138 -9.43 3.68 -1.75
N PRO A 139 -8.23 3.24 -1.35
CA PRO A 139 -7.72 3.41 0.01
C PRO A 139 -7.32 4.87 0.29
N CYS A 140 -8.26 5.74 0.62
CA CYS A 140 -8.00 7.16 0.92
C CYS A 140 -7.42 7.42 2.32
N PHE A 141 -6.63 6.48 2.87
CA PHE A 141 -6.08 6.61 4.23
C PHE A 141 -4.55 6.70 4.26
N LEU A 142 -3.83 6.30 3.21
CA LEU A 142 -2.36 6.31 3.19
C LEU A 142 -1.77 7.70 2.94
N HIS A 143 -0.65 8.00 3.59
CA HIS A 143 0.12 9.21 3.34
C HIS A 143 0.97 9.09 2.06
N GLU A 144 1.29 10.21 1.40
CA GLU A 144 2.04 10.24 0.13
C GLU A 144 3.39 9.50 0.19
N CYS A 145 4.15 9.69 1.27
CA CYS A 145 5.43 9.00 1.46
C CYS A 145 5.29 7.46 1.50
N VAL A 146 4.14 6.96 1.95
CA VAL A 146 3.85 5.52 1.98
C VAL A 146 3.52 5.01 0.59
N TYR A 147 2.77 5.78 -0.20
CA TYR A 147 2.58 5.48 -1.63
C TYR A 147 3.91 5.40 -2.38
N ARG A 148 4.82 6.34 -2.16
CA ARG A 148 6.16 6.35 -2.77
C ARG A 148 6.93 5.06 -2.46
N THR A 149 6.86 4.59 -1.23
CA THR A 149 7.51 3.34 -0.79
C THR A 149 6.88 2.09 -1.43
N MET A 150 5.57 2.10 -1.72
CA MET A 150 4.89 0.98 -2.38
C MET A 150 5.15 0.89 -3.88
N VAL A 151 5.32 2.04 -4.54
CA VAL A 151 5.56 2.10 -5.99
C VAL A 151 7.01 1.79 -6.34
N ASP A 152 7.95 2.22 -5.50
CA ASP A 152 9.38 1.97 -5.70
C ASP A 152 9.94 0.99 -4.66
N ALA A 153 10.21 -0.23 -5.11
CA ALA A 153 10.82 -1.27 -4.28
C ALA A 153 12.30 -1.00 -3.96
N ASN A 154 12.96 -0.05 -4.64
CA ASN A 154 14.38 0.25 -4.50
C ASN A 154 14.61 1.57 -3.75
N THR A 155 14.08 1.68 -2.53
CA THR A 155 14.27 2.88 -1.71
C THR A 155 15.74 3.09 -1.38
N ASP A 156 16.28 4.25 -1.77
CA ASP A 156 17.63 4.68 -1.36
C ASP A 156 17.61 5.13 0.11
N PHE A 157 17.93 4.21 1.01
CA PHE A 157 18.03 4.50 2.44
C PHE A 157 19.08 5.57 2.77
N MET A 158 20.04 5.83 1.88
CA MET A 158 21.06 6.85 2.11
C MET A 158 20.51 8.26 1.88
N SER A 159 19.46 8.43 1.08
CA SER A 159 18.90 9.75 0.80
C SER A 159 17.71 10.14 1.69
N LEU A 160 17.27 9.24 2.58
CA LEU A 160 16.05 9.46 3.37
C LEU A 160 16.16 10.63 4.35
N ASP A 161 15.07 11.39 4.45
CA ASP A 161 14.91 12.49 5.39
C ASP A 161 13.49 12.56 5.99
N ASP A 162 13.21 13.65 6.71
CA ASP A 162 11.91 13.92 7.35
C ASP A 162 10.70 13.91 6.40
N ASN A 163 10.90 14.09 5.10
CA ASN A 163 9.83 14.11 4.10
C ASN A 163 9.42 12.68 3.67
N ASP A 164 10.16 11.67 4.10
CA ASP A 164 9.89 10.26 3.88
C ASP A 164 9.06 9.60 5.00
N ILE A 165 8.68 10.39 6.00
CA ILE A 165 7.83 9.96 7.13
C ILE A 165 6.52 10.74 7.20
N THR A 166 5.51 10.12 7.80
CA THR A 166 4.20 10.75 8.02
C THR A 166 4.30 11.82 9.10
N PRO A 167 3.34 12.75 9.17
CA PRO A 167 3.29 13.74 10.25
C PRO A 167 3.30 13.11 11.66
N ALA A 168 2.61 11.98 11.85
CA ALA A 168 2.56 11.27 13.12
C ALA A 168 3.92 10.65 13.49
N GLU A 169 4.60 10.03 12.52
CA GLU A 169 5.95 9.50 12.70
C GLU A 169 6.98 10.62 12.93
N LYS A 170 6.79 11.79 12.32
CA LYS A 170 7.62 12.96 12.59
C LYS A 170 7.46 13.47 14.02
N ILE A 171 6.23 13.48 14.55
CA ILE A 171 5.98 13.79 15.97
C ILE A 171 6.67 12.75 16.86
N HIS A 172 6.60 11.46 16.50
CA HIS A 172 7.31 10.41 17.24
C HIS A 172 8.83 10.64 17.23
N LEU A 173 9.40 10.96 16.07
CA LEU A 173 10.81 11.31 15.92
C LEU A 173 11.21 12.48 16.82
N GLU A 174 10.46 13.59 16.80
CA GLU A 174 10.71 14.75 17.66
C GLU A 174 10.66 14.38 19.15
N ASN A 175 9.68 13.56 19.55
CA ASN A 175 9.56 13.12 20.94
C ASN A 175 10.78 12.29 21.38
N VAL A 176 11.26 11.38 20.54
CA VAL A 176 12.46 10.57 20.82
C VAL A 176 13.70 11.46 20.96
N VAL A 177 13.90 12.40 20.03
CA VAL A 177 15.11 13.25 20.03
C VAL A 177 15.07 14.41 21.03
N SER A 178 13.90 14.72 21.61
CA SER A 178 13.74 15.80 22.61
C SER A 178 14.53 15.56 23.91
N ASP A 179 14.69 14.29 24.31
CA ASP A 179 15.51 13.87 25.44
C ASP A 179 16.22 12.54 25.13
N LEU A 180 17.45 12.65 24.60
CA LEU A 180 18.26 11.51 24.21
C LEU A 180 18.59 10.56 25.36
N ARG A 181 18.67 11.06 26.60
CA ARG A 181 19.02 10.22 27.76
C ARG A 181 17.83 9.36 28.15
N SER A 182 16.67 10.00 28.29
CA SER A 182 15.44 9.32 28.68
C SER A 182 14.96 8.36 27.58
N ASN A 183 15.23 8.67 26.31
CA ASN A 183 14.80 7.85 25.17
C ASN A 183 15.91 6.96 24.58
N SER A 184 17.02 6.76 25.29
CA SER A 184 18.15 5.96 24.81
C SER A 184 17.77 4.54 24.36
N SER A 185 16.86 3.89 25.09
CA SER A 185 16.34 2.57 24.69
C SER A 185 15.60 2.59 23.36
N ALA A 186 14.77 3.62 23.11
CA ALA A 186 14.03 3.76 21.85
C ALA A 186 14.97 4.03 20.68
N ILE A 187 16.01 4.86 20.89
CA ILE A 187 17.06 5.12 19.91
C ILE A 187 17.78 3.81 19.51
N ILE A 188 18.10 2.97 20.49
CA ILE A 188 18.72 1.66 20.25
C ILE A 188 17.75 0.69 19.55
N GLU A 189 16.46 0.72 19.89
CA GLU A 189 15.42 -0.09 19.22
C GLU A 189 15.26 0.29 17.74
N HIS A 190 15.53 1.55 17.39
CA HIS A 190 15.66 2.02 16.01
C HIS A 190 17.02 1.67 15.35
N GLY A 191 17.85 0.86 16.01
CA GLY A 191 19.08 0.32 15.45
C GLY A 191 20.30 1.24 15.52
N TYR A 192 20.21 2.37 16.22
CA TYR A 192 21.37 3.25 16.38
C TYR A 192 22.39 2.65 17.37
N THR A 193 23.61 2.41 16.91
CA THR A 193 24.70 1.80 17.71
C THR A 193 25.83 2.78 18.05
N GLY A 194 25.70 4.05 17.67
CA GLY A 194 26.68 5.09 17.94
C GLY A 194 26.59 5.67 19.35
N LYS A 195 27.37 6.72 19.59
CA LYS A 195 27.33 7.45 20.87
C LYS A 195 26.07 8.30 20.95
N ILE A 196 25.29 8.15 22.02
CA ILE A 196 24.04 8.90 22.22
C ILE A 196 24.34 10.21 22.95
N ASP A 197 24.52 11.29 22.19
CA ASP A 197 24.66 12.66 22.70
C ASP A 197 24.23 13.70 21.64
N GLN A 198 24.28 14.98 22.04
CA GLN A 198 23.84 16.08 21.18
C GLN A 198 24.73 16.30 19.96
N GLU A 199 26.00 15.88 20.00
CA GLU A 199 26.94 16.02 18.88
C GLU A 199 26.53 15.09 17.72
N HIS A 200 25.87 13.96 18.03
CA HIS A 200 25.45 12.94 17.06
C HIS A 200 23.94 12.98 16.74
N ILE A 201 23.24 14.08 17.08
CA ILE A 201 21.78 14.21 16.91
C ILE A 201 21.31 13.95 15.47
N VAL A 202 22.10 14.36 14.48
CA VAL A 202 21.78 14.19 13.05
C VAL A 202 21.81 12.71 12.66
N ASP A 203 22.83 11.97 13.13
CA ASP A 203 22.97 10.53 12.85
C ASP A 203 21.87 9.73 13.56
N ILE A 204 21.53 10.10 14.79
CA ILE A 204 20.42 9.50 15.56
C ILE A 204 19.11 9.70 14.80
N ARG A 205 18.82 10.95 14.40
CA ARG A 205 17.59 11.29 13.67
C ARG A 205 17.48 10.49 12.38
N ARG A 206 18.56 10.43 11.60
CA ARG A 206 18.62 9.67 10.35
C ARG A 206 18.42 8.17 10.59
N SER A 207 19.02 7.60 11.62
CA SER A 207 18.82 6.19 11.99
C SER A 207 17.36 5.87 12.27
N ILE A 208 16.65 6.75 12.98
CA ILE A 208 15.23 6.57 13.28
C ILE A 208 14.39 6.65 12.01
N VAL A 209 14.64 7.62 11.12
CA VAL A 209 13.95 7.73 9.82
C VAL A 209 14.15 6.46 8.99
N VAL A 210 15.40 6.00 8.85
CA VAL A 210 15.73 4.77 8.11
C VAL A 210 15.02 3.56 8.73
N SER A 211 15.00 3.45 10.06
CA SER A 211 14.30 2.38 10.77
C SER A 211 12.79 2.41 10.51
N ILE A 212 12.15 3.58 10.54
CA ILE A 212 10.72 3.72 10.26
C ILE A 212 10.40 3.29 8.83
N VAL A 213 11.13 3.81 7.84
CA VAL A 213 10.87 3.53 6.42
C VAL A 213 11.16 2.06 6.09
N SER A 214 12.27 1.50 6.58
CA SER A 214 12.61 0.09 6.36
C SER A 214 11.56 -0.87 6.91
N LYS A 215 10.99 -0.58 8.09
CA LYS A 215 9.91 -1.39 8.67
C LYS A 215 8.64 -1.44 7.81
N ARG A 216 8.40 -0.45 6.93
CA ARG A 216 7.26 -0.48 5.99
C ARG A 216 7.45 -1.48 4.84
N GLN A 217 8.68 -1.88 4.56
CA GLN A 217 9.02 -2.76 3.44
C GLN A 217 9.13 -4.24 3.83
N LEU A 218 9.04 -4.56 5.12
CA LEU A 218 9.10 -5.92 5.67
C LEU A 218 7.71 -6.58 5.69
#